data_AF-A0A845UD14-F1
#
_entry.id   AF-A0A845UD14-F1
#
_cell.length_a   1.000
_cell.length_b   1.000
_cell.length_c   1.000
_cell.angle_alpha   90.00
_cell.angle_beta   90.00
_cell.angle_gamma   90.00
#
_symmetry.space_group_name_H-M   'P 1'
#
loop_
_entity.id
_entity.type
_entity.pdbx_description
1 polymer ?
#
loop_
_entity_poly.entity_id
_entity_poly.type
_entity_poly.pdbx_seq_one_letter_code
_entity_poly.pdbx_strand_id
1 'polypeptide(L)'
;MTVSDSQIPILTVSALNSAAREIIEGNFPLLRVEGELSNFSSPGSGHWYFSLKDAHAQVRCAMFRQRNTYIRVQPRNGMRVQVLAQPTLYEGRGEFQLMVEQLLDAGEGDLQARFAALRDRLAAEGLFAADLKRPLPRWPQRVAVITSTNGAALHDIRVTLARRWPMLALVVYPVLVQGDQAAARICAALDHVASRQQEDVVILARGGGSTEDLWCFNEESVARAIRACPVPVVTGIGHEIDFTIADFAGDLRAATPTAAAEAISPDRAEWLPQVQAQRRQLERSVQRTLRDATQRLDYLRLRLRHPGERLKDADHRLRMARGSLRQALQRQQAAWDGRLQVLQARRMRQDPRQRLEHLHETLKAWRSALLLAMDKRLASAETQQQRQVAALRLLDPLAVLQRGFAVLRDESGKVVFKSASVAVHAPISATLAQGTLLCEVLEKND
;
A
#
# COMPACT_ATOMS: atom_id res chain seq x y z
N MET A 1 54.63 92.52 52.17
CA MET A 1 53.18 92.77 52.35
C MET A 1 52.89 92.73 53.84
N THR A 2 52.75 93.90 54.46
CA THR A 2 52.23 94.06 55.82
C THR A 2 50.73 93.78 55.78
N VAL A 3 50.34 92.55 56.15
CA VAL A 3 48.92 92.20 56.29
C VAL A 3 48.40 92.96 57.51
N SER A 4 47.40 93.83 57.33
CA SER A 4 46.74 94.48 58.46
C SER A 4 46.02 93.41 59.28
N ASP A 5 46.33 93.32 60.56
CA ASP A 5 45.83 92.30 61.50
C ASP A 5 44.30 92.28 61.62
N SER A 6 43.62 93.34 61.16
CA SER A 6 42.16 93.50 61.15
C SER A 6 41.43 92.75 60.03
N GLN A 7 42.12 92.01 59.15
CA GLN A 7 41.51 91.26 58.05
C GLN A 7 41.82 89.75 58.04
N ILE A 8 42.55 89.23 59.02
CA ILE A 8 42.82 87.78 59.12
C ILE A 8 41.70 87.15 59.96
N PRO A 9 40.81 86.32 59.37
CA PRO A 9 39.73 85.70 60.12
C PRO A 9 40.30 84.68 61.12
N ILE A 10 39.93 84.81 62.40
CA ILE A 10 40.24 83.82 63.43
C ILE A 10 39.20 82.70 63.32
N LEU A 11 39.60 81.56 62.77
CA LEU A 11 38.74 80.38 62.66
C LEU A 11 39.02 79.39 63.79
N THR A 12 37.97 78.72 64.27
CA THR A 12 38.16 77.54 65.11
C THR A 12 38.74 76.40 64.28
N VAL A 13 39.41 75.44 64.93
CA VAL A 13 39.94 74.25 64.25
C VAL A 13 38.84 73.50 63.49
N SER A 14 37.62 73.43 64.06
CA SER A 14 36.46 72.84 63.39
C SER A 14 36.04 73.63 62.14
N ALA A 15 35.96 74.96 62.22
CA ALA A 15 35.60 75.80 61.08
C ALA A 15 36.65 75.73 59.96
N LEU A 16 37.94 75.65 60.32
CA LEU A 16 39.03 75.47 59.36
C LEU A 16 38.93 74.10 58.64
N ASN A 17 38.70 73.01 59.37
CA ASN A 17 38.56 71.68 58.78
C ASN A 17 37.32 71.56 57.89
N SER A 18 36.17 72.12 58.31
CA SER A 18 34.96 72.13 57.48
C SER A 18 35.17 72.94 56.19
N ALA A 19 35.79 74.12 56.27
CA ALA A 19 36.11 74.91 55.08
C ALA A 19 37.08 74.18 54.13
N ALA A 20 38.12 73.55 54.67
CA ALA A 20 39.06 72.75 53.88
C ALA A 20 38.39 71.55 53.20
N ARG A 21 37.48 70.88 53.90
CA ARG A 21 36.68 69.78 53.35
C ARG A 21 35.82 70.24 52.17
N GLU A 22 35.08 71.34 52.33
CA GLU A 22 34.22 71.89 51.26
C GLU A 22 35.03 72.24 50.01
N ILE A 23 36.23 72.82 50.18
CA ILE A 23 37.13 73.15 49.06
C ILE A 23 37.60 71.87 48.36
N ILE A 24 37.98 70.84 49.11
CA ILE A 24 38.45 69.56 48.55
C ILE A 24 37.30 68.87 47.79
N GLU A 25 36.14 68.71 48.44
CA GLU A 25 34.98 68.03 47.84
C GLU A 25 34.40 68.79 46.65
N GLY A 26 34.49 70.12 46.65
CA GLY A 26 34.03 70.97 45.55
C GLY A 26 34.96 70.98 44.33
N ASN A 27 36.28 70.84 44.53
CA ASN A 27 37.25 70.89 43.42
C ASN A 27 37.63 69.51 42.86
N PHE A 28 37.47 68.43 43.64
CA PHE A 28 37.79 67.09 43.20
C PHE A 28 36.52 66.25 43.00
N PRO A 29 36.09 66.00 41.75
CA PRO A 29 35.00 65.09 41.48
C PRO A 29 35.42 63.63 41.77
N LEU A 30 34.46 62.72 41.65
CA LEU A 30 34.71 61.29 41.72
C LEU A 30 35.79 60.89 40.69
N LEU A 31 36.86 60.26 41.15
CA LEU A 31 38.04 59.96 40.34
C LEU A 31 38.57 58.54 40.58
N ARG A 32 39.40 58.06 39.65
CA ARG A 32 40.07 56.76 39.77
C ARG A 32 41.49 56.94 40.24
N VAL A 33 41.88 56.21 41.28
CA VAL A 33 43.25 56.19 41.81
C VAL A 33 43.75 54.76 41.81
N GLU A 34 44.96 54.56 41.31
CA GLU A 34 45.63 53.27 41.33
C GLU A 34 46.74 53.28 42.38
N GLY A 35 46.91 52.17 43.09
CA GLY A 35 48.03 51.98 43.99
C GLY A 35 48.00 50.62 44.67
N GLU A 36 48.98 50.37 45.53
CA GLU A 36 49.07 49.15 46.31
C GLU A 36 48.30 49.30 47.62
N LEU A 37 47.47 48.31 47.94
CA LEU A 37 46.78 48.18 49.22
C LEU A 37 47.79 47.91 50.34
N SER A 38 47.75 48.71 51.40
CA SER A 38 48.48 48.47 52.64
C SER A 38 47.61 48.74 53.85
N ASN A 39 47.98 48.17 55.00
CA ASN A 39 47.32 48.41 56.29
C ASN A 39 45.78 48.17 56.26
N PHE A 40 45.33 47.16 55.50
CA PHE A 40 43.92 46.80 55.43
C PHE A 40 43.39 46.33 56.78
N SER A 41 42.27 46.89 57.20
CA SER A 41 41.56 46.58 58.44
C SER A 41 40.06 46.55 58.21
N SER A 42 39.39 45.53 58.76
CA SER A 42 37.94 45.38 58.73
C SER A 42 37.40 45.17 60.15
N PRO A 43 37.17 46.24 60.92
CA PRO A 43 36.60 46.18 62.28
C PRO A 43 35.17 45.62 62.29
N GLY A 44 34.66 45.25 63.47
CA GLY A 44 33.32 44.67 63.65
C GLY A 44 32.13 45.55 63.21
N SER A 45 32.36 46.83 62.90
CA SER A 45 31.38 47.73 62.27
C SER A 45 31.11 47.42 60.79
N GLY A 46 31.99 46.62 60.15
CA GLY A 46 31.86 46.23 58.75
C GLY A 46 32.33 47.28 57.75
N HIS A 47 32.94 48.37 58.19
CA HIS A 47 33.63 49.33 57.33
C HIS A 47 35.06 48.85 57.03
N TRP A 48 35.57 49.12 55.83
CA TRP A 48 36.96 48.83 55.50
C TRP A 48 37.80 50.10 55.55
N TYR A 49 38.97 49.99 56.18
CA TYR A 49 39.97 51.03 56.22
C TYR A 49 41.27 50.46 55.67
N PHE A 50 41.91 51.19 54.78
CA PHE A 50 43.20 50.82 54.22
C PHE A 50 43.96 52.05 53.77
N SER A 51 45.22 51.90 53.38
CA SER A 51 45.99 52.95 52.74
C SER A 51 46.37 52.53 51.33
N LEU A 52 46.18 53.43 50.37
CA LEU A 52 46.62 53.25 49.00
C LEU A 52 47.97 53.95 48.86
N LYS A 53 49.01 53.22 48.46
CA LYS A 53 50.38 53.76 48.30
C LYS A 53 50.88 53.58 46.87
N ASP A 54 51.72 54.50 46.43
CA ASP A 54 52.56 54.38 45.25
C ASP A 54 54.05 54.52 45.64
N ALA A 55 54.95 54.76 44.67
CA ALA A 55 56.39 54.89 44.94
C ALA A 55 56.76 56.15 45.74
N HIS A 56 55.90 57.16 45.82
CA HIS A 56 56.21 58.50 46.32
C HIS A 56 55.24 59.01 47.40
N ALA A 57 54.02 58.47 47.48
CA ALA A 57 52.95 58.95 48.32
C ALA A 57 52.06 57.81 48.85
N GLN A 58 51.31 58.12 49.91
CA GLN A 58 50.25 57.26 50.43
C GLN A 58 49.05 58.09 50.87
N VAL A 59 47.85 57.52 50.78
CA VAL A 59 46.61 58.16 51.21
C VAL A 59 45.73 57.16 51.95
N ARG A 60 45.04 57.62 53.01
CA ARG A 60 44.07 56.79 53.75
C ARG A 60 42.79 56.66 52.96
N CYS A 61 42.23 55.47 52.94
CA CYS A 61 40.99 55.13 52.25
C CYS A 61 40.00 54.55 53.25
N ALA A 62 38.76 54.99 53.15
CA ALA A 62 37.63 54.45 53.91
C ALA A 62 36.57 53.96 52.94
N MET A 63 35.99 52.79 53.21
CA MET A 63 34.92 52.22 52.42
C MET A 63 33.76 51.79 53.32
N PHE A 64 32.57 52.30 53.02
CA PHE A 64 31.40 52.01 53.84
C PHE A 64 30.84 50.59 53.61
N ARG A 65 30.24 50.00 54.66
CA ARG A 65 29.71 48.64 54.66
C ARG A 65 28.72 48.38 53.51
N GLN A 66 27.90 49.39 53.19
CA GLN A 66 26.94 49.28 52.10
C GLN A 66 27.60 49.09 50.74
N ARG A 67 28.82 49.63 50.55
CA ARG A 67 29.56 49.53 49.29
C ARG A 67 30.43 48.27 49.22
N ASN A 68 31.05 47.87 50.33
CA ASN A 68 31.91 46.69 50.32
C ASN A 68 31.15 45.35 50.22
N THR A 69 29.84 45.33 50.49
CA THR A 69 28.99 44.14 50.35
C THR A 69 28.93 43.62 48.91
N TYR A 70 29.15 44.49 47.91
CA TYR A 70 29.09 44.15 46.48
C TYR A 70 30.43 43.75 45.88
N ILE A 71 31.52 43.80 46.66
CA ILE A 71 32.86 43.48 46.18
C ILE A 71 33.10 41.97 46.33
N ARG A 72 33.40 41.30 45.21
CA ARG A 72 33.72 39.87 45.17
C ARG A 72 35.16 39.56 45.54
N VAL A 73 36.07 40.49 45.26
CA VAL A 73 37.51 40.33 45.52
C VAL A 73 37.78 40.63 47.00
N GLN A 74 38.40 39.69 47.71
CA GLN A 74 38.79 39.92 49.10
C GLN A 74 40.11 40.73 49.12
N PRO A 75 40.09 42.01 49.54
CA PRO A 75 41.28 42.85 49.51
C PRO A 75 42.36 42.30 50.45
N ARG A 76 43.60 42.25 49.95
CA ARG A 76 44.79 41.83 50.72
C ARG A 76 45.86 42.90 50.64
N ASN A 77 46.64 43.02 51.71
CA ASN A 77 47.84 43.87 51.68
C ASN A 77 48.79 43.38 50.57
N GLY A 78 49.38 44.30 49.82
CA GLY A 78 50.22 44.02 48.66
C GLY A 78 49.48 43.94 47.33
N MET A 79 48.15 43.95 47.33
CA MET A 79 47.36 43.91 46.09
C MET A 79 47.38 45.27 45.40
N ARG A 80 47.66 45.29 44.09
CA ARG A 80 47.55 46.50 43.29
C ARG A 80 46.10 46.67 42.86
N VAL A 81 45.49 47.79 43.23
CA VAL A 81 44.06 48.02 43.00
C VAL A 81 43.82 49.37 42.37
N GLN A 82 42.75 49.45 41.58
CA GLN A 82 42.19 50.70 41.11
C GLN A 82 40.90 50.97 41.89
N VAL A 83 40.84 52.11 42.58
CA VAL A 83 39.67 52.53 43.35
C VAL A 83 38.98 53.70 42.67
N LEU A 84 37.65 53.66 42.59
CA LEU A 84 36.83 54.83 42.29
C LEU A 84 36.48 55.50 43.61
N ALA A 85 36.96 56.71 43.83
CA ALA A 85 36.87 57.36 45.13
C ALA A 85 36.67 58.87 45.02
N GLN A 86 36.04 59.44 46.06
CA GLN A 86 35.89 60.87 46.24
C GLN A 86 36.90 61.36 47.28
N PRO A 87 37.79 62.30 46.93
CA PRO A 87 38.66 62.96 47.90
C PRO A 87 37.86 63.77 48.93
N THR A 88 38.19 63.60 50.21
CA THR A 88 37.52 64.28 51.32
C THR A 88 38.49 64.49 52.49
N LEU A 89 38.05 65.22 53.51
CA LEU A 89 38.80 65.47 54.74
C LEU A 89 38.01 64.97 55.94
N TYR A 90 38.65 64.16 56.80
CA TYR A 90 38.04 63.72 58.05
C TYR A 90 38.12 64.82 59.11
N GLU A 91 37.01 65.53 59.30
CA GLU A 91 36.92 66.73 60.18
C GLU A 91 37.41 66.51 61.61
N GLY A 92 37.17 65.32 62.18
CA GLY A 92 37.54 64.99 63.55
C GLY A 92 39.05 64.92 63.81
N ARG A 93 39.87 64.73 62.77
CA ARG A 93 41.35 64.73 62.88
C ARG A 93 42.06 65.62 61.86
N GLY A 94 41.33 66.26 60.95
CA GLY A 94 41.90 67.07 59.86
C GLY A 94 42.75 66.25 58.88
N GLU A 95 42.45 64.95 58.71
CA GLU A 95 43.23 64.07 57.84
C GLU A 95 42.60 63.97 56.45
N PHE A 96 43.43 64.09 55.40
CA PHE A 96 43.01 63.84 54.02
C PHE A 96 42.79 62.35 53.78
N GLN A 97 41.65 62.01 53.17
CA GLN A 97 41.27 60.63 52.90
C GLN A 97 40.47 60.49 51.60
N LEU A 98 40.46 59.28 51.06
CA LEU A 98 39.62 58.90 49.93
C LEU A 98 38.41 58.10 50.43
N MET A 99 37.21 58.56 50.10
CA MET A 99 35.99 57.78 50.28
C MET A 99 35.79 56.87 49.07
N VAL A 100 35.99 55.56 49.25
CA VAL A 100 35.99 54.58 48.16
C VAL A 100 34.58 54.09 47.88
N GLU A 101 34.14 54.27 46.63
CA GLU A 101 32.84 53.81 46.12
C GLU A 101 32.95 52.43 45.47
N GLN A 102 34.03 52.18 44.72
CA GLN A 102 34.31 50.90 44.06
C GLN A 102 35.80 50.56 44.15
N LEU A 103 36.10 49.26 44.25
CA LEU A 103 37.46 48.73 44.27
C LEU A 103 37.55 47.61 43.24
N LEU A 104 38.50 47.75 42.32
CA LEU A 104 38.82 46.79 41.26
C LEU A 104 40.28 46.37 41.41
N ASP A 105 40.58 45.11 41.11
CA ASP A 105 41.96 44.67 40.98
C ASP A 105 42.60 45.36 39.75
N ALA A 106 43.78 45.96 39.91
CA ALA A 106 44.45 46.65 38.82
C ALA A 106 44.86 45.67 37.70
N GLY A 107 45.08 44.39 38.03
CA GLY A 107 45.34 43.34 37.04
C GLY A 107 44.13 43.07 36.12
N GLU A 108 42.92 43.10 36.67
CA GLU A 108 41.70 42.81 35.91
C GLU A 108 41.34 43.95 34.94
N GLY A 109 41.61 45.20 35.33
CA GLY A 109 41.38 46.37 34.48
C GLY A 109 42.27 46.44 33.23
N ASP A 110 43.55 46.09 33.35
CA ASP A 110 44.49 46.03 32.21
C ASP A 110 44.09 44.89 31.25
N LEU A 111 43.78 43.71 31.77
CA LEU A 111 43.29 42.58 30.96
C LEU A 111 42.00 42.95 30.21
N GLN A 112 41.06 43.62 30.86
CA GLN A 112 39.81 44.02 30.20
C GLN A 112 40.04 45.08 29.10
N ALA A 113 40.95 46.03 29.32
CA ALA A 113 41.34 47.01 28.31
C ALA A 113 42.04 46.34 27.10
N ARG A 114 42.97 45.40 27.36
CA ARG A 114 43.65 44.62 26.32
C ARG A 114 42.67 43.77 25.51
N PHE A 115 41.72 43.12 26.18
CA PHE A 115 40.66 42.35 25.53
C PHE A 115 39.82 43.23 24.60
N ALA A 116 39.34 44.38 25.08
CA ALA A 116 38.54 45.30 24.29
C ALA A 116 39.31 45.81 23.06
N ALA A 117 40.56 46.26 23.25
CA ALA A 117 41.41 46.73 22.17
C ALA A 117 41.68 45.64 21.11
N LEU A 118 41.94 44.41 21.54
CA LEU A 118 42.17 43.28 20.62
C LEU A 118 40.90 42.90 19.87
N ARG A 119 39.76 42.82 20.56
CA ARG A 119 38.45 42.54 19.95
C ARG A 119 38.14 43.57 18.87
N ASP A 120 38.27 44.85 19.18
CA ASP A 120 37.90 45.91 18.25
C ASP A 120 38.83 45.92 17.03
N ARG A 121 40.13 45.66 17.22
CA ARG A 121 41.10 45.50 16.12
C ARG A 121 40.75 44.32 15.21
N LEU A 122 40.53 43.12 15.75
CA LEU A 122 40.21 41.92 14.97
C LEU A 122 38.82 42.01 14.31
N ALA A 123 37.87 42.69 14.95
CA ALA A 123 36.57 43.00 14.36
C ALA A 123 36.70 43.93 13.14
N ALA A 124 37.55 44.97 13.24
CA ALA A 124 37.83 45.88 12.14
C ALA A 124 38.54 45.19 10.96
N GLU A 125 39.37 44.17 11.23
CA GLU A 125 39.95 43.29 10.20
C GLU A 125 38.91 42.34 9.55
N GLY A 126 37.68 42.26 10.09
CA GLY A 126 36.63 41.38 9.61
C GLY A 126 36.75 39.92 10.05
N LEU A 127 37.64 39.60 11.01
CA LEU A 127 37.87 38.22 11.46
C LEU A 127 36.60 37.55 12.03
N PHE A 128 35.68 38.35 12.57
CA PHE A 128 34.42 37.90 13.19
C PHE A 128 33.20 37.98 12.26
N ALA A 129 33.39 38.27 10.97
CA ALA A 129 32.29 38.41 10.02
C ALA A 129 31.42 37.15 9.97
N ALA A 130 30.09 37.33 10.02
CA ALA A 130 29.13 36.23 10.03
C ALA A 130 29.25 35.34 8.78
N ASP A 131 29.57 35.93 7.63
CA ASP A 131 29.73 35.22 6.34
C ASP A 131 30.93 34.27 6.31
N LEU A 132 31.90 34.46 7.21
CA LEU A 132 33.02 33.54 7.36
C LEU A 132 32.61 32.30 8.16
N LYS A 133 31.60 32.41 9.04
CA LYS A 133 31.23 31.33 9.96
C LYS A 133 30.64 30.15 9.19
N ARG A 134 31.16 28.96 9.47
CA ARG A 134 30.77 27.71 8.82
C ARG A 134 29.53 27.12 9.49
N PRO A 135 28.55 26.61 8.73
CA PRO A 135 27.39 25.95 9.31
C PRO A 135 27.79 24.63 9.97
N LEU A 136 27.14 24.29 11.08
CA LEU A 136 27.36 23.02 11.74
C LEU A 136 26.76 21.85 10.94
N PRO A 137 27.45 20.70 10.85
CA PRO A 137 26.91 19.52 10.20
C PRO A 137 25.68 19.03 10.99
N ARG A 138 24.60 18.70 10.28
CA ARG A 138 23.37 18.18 10.90
C ARG A 138 23.58 16.80 11.56
N TRP A 139 24.50 16.01 11.01
CA TRP A 139 24.76 14.63 11.42
C TRP A 139 26.26 14.36 11.54
N PRO A 140 26.93 14.95 12.55
CA PRO A 140 28.34 14.67 12.74
C PRO A 140 28.52 13.19 13.11
N GLN A 141 29.55 12.60 12.53
CA GLN A 141 30.00 11.25 12.82
C GLN A 141 31.22 11.27 13.74
N ARG A 142 32.05 12.32 13.66
CA ARG A 142 33.30 12.45 14.41
C ARG A 142 33.46 13.86 14.97
N VAL A 143 33.69 13.98 16.28
CA VAL A 143 33.99 15.26 16.96
C VAL A 143 35.41 15.26 17.52
N ALA A 144 36.16 16.32 17.24
CA ALA A 144 37.40 16.65 17.93
C ALA A 144 37.07 17.43 19.20
N VAL A 145 37.56 17.00 20.36
CA VAL A 145 37.42 17.75 21.62
C VAL A 145 38.79 18.21 22.07
N ILE A 146 39.05 19.51 21.96
CA ILE A 146 40.28 20.14 22.43
C ILE A 146 40.01 20.66 23.86
N THR A 147 40.53 19.94 24.84
CA THR A 147 40.35 20.26 26.27
C THR A 147 41.41 19.57 27.12
N SER A 148 41.40 19.80 28.44
CA SER A 148 42.28 19.09 29.37
C SER A 148 41.72 17.71 29.74
N THR A 149 42.59 16.72 29.87
CA THR A 149 42.20 15.34 30.23
C THR A 149 41.68 15.20 31.65
N ASN A 150 42.11 16.10 32.54
CA ASN A 150 41.80 16.05 33.97
C ASN A 150 40.63 16.98 34.36
N GLY A 151 40.03 17.68 33.39
CA GLY A 151 38.96 18.66 33.64
C GLY A 151 37.56 18.07 33.61
N ALA A 152 36.64 18.66 34.39
CA ALA A 152 35.21 18.33 34.37
C ALA A 152 34.59 18.51 32.98
N ALA A 153 35.09 19.47 32.19
CA ALA A 153 34.60 19.76 30.84
C ALA A 153 34.57 18.53 29.91
N LEU A 154 35.63 17.71 29.92
CA LEU A 154 35.66 16.49 29.10
C LEU A 154 34.62 15.47 29.57
N HIS A 155 34.45 15.34 30.87
CA HIS A 155 33.46 14.44 31.46
C HIS A 155 32.05 14.85 31.04
N ASP A 156 31.73 16.15 31.18
CA ASP A 156 30.42 16.71 30.86
C ASP A 156 30.08 16.56 29.37
N ILE A 157 31.03 16.83 28.48
CA ILE A 157 30.89 16.59 27.03
C ILE A 157 30.63 15.11 26.78
N ARG A 158 31.44 14.21 27.36
CA ARG A 158 31.30 12.76 27.14
C ARG A 158 29.94 12.24 27.61
N VAL A 159 29.48 12.62 28.80
CA VAL A 159 28.18 12.21 29.34
C VAL A 159 27.04 12.73 28.46
N THR A 160 27.13 13.98 28.04
CA THR A 160 26.12 14.62 27.19
C THR A 160 26.00 13.94 25.84
N LEU A 161 27.13 13.69 25.17
CA LEU A 161 27.16 13.00 23.88
C LEU A 161 26.72 11.53 23.99
N ALA A 162 27.14 10.81 25.03
CA ALA A 162 26.69 9.43 25.26
C ALA A 162 25.16 9.34 25.45
N ARG A 163 24.57 10.35 26.09
CA ARG A 163 23.12 10.44 26.30
C ARG A 163 22.38 10.83 25.01
N ARG A 164 22.83 11.88 24.31
CA ARG A 164 22.13 12.50 23.17
C ARG A 164 22.43 11.82 21.83
N TRP A 165 23.68 11.49 21.55
CA TRP A 165 24.10 10.94 20.26
C TRP A 165 25.26 9.93 20.40
N PRO A 166 25.00 8.72 20.95
CA PRO A 166 26.05 7.74 21.29
C PRO A 166 26.82 7.16 20.09
N MET A 167 26.32 7.39 18.87
CA MET A 167 26.99 6.99 17.63
C MET A 167 28.08 7.98 17.18
N LEU A 168 28.19 9.14 17.84
CA LEU A 168 29.24 10.12 17.59
C LEU A 168 30.58 9.61 18.12
N ALA A 169 31.56 9.45 17.23
CA ALA A 169 32.92 9.12 17.64
C ALA A 169 33.61 10.38 18.21
N LEU A 170 34.02 10.30 19.47
CA LEU A 170 34.72 11.37 20.17
C LEU A 170 36.22 11.13 20.15
N VAL A 171 36.97 12.10 19.61
CA VAL A 171 38.44 12.11 19.57
C VAL A 171 38.93 13.24 20.47
N VAL A 172 39.65 12.88 21.54
CA VAL A 172 40.18 13.88 22.49
C VAL A 172 41.57 14.33 22.06
N TYR A 173 41.73 15.64 21.96
CA TYR A 173 43.00 16.31 21.75
C TYR A 173 43.43 16.98 23.06
N PRO A 174 44.25 16.29 23.87
CA PRO A 174 44.57 16.75 25.22
C PRO A 174 45.51 17.96 25.16
N VAL A 175 45.05 19.10 25.68
CA VAL A 175 45.86 20.33 25.76
C VAL A 175 45.81 20.94 27.15
N LEU A 176 46.86 21.69 27.49
CA LEU A 176 46.78 22.65 28.59
C LEU A 176 45.81 23.74 28.17
N VAL A 177 44.72 23.88 28.92
CA VAL A 177 43.69 24.89 28.67
C VAL A 177 43.92 26.15 29.52
N GLN A 178 45.01 26.22 30.28
CA GLN A 178 45.36 27.29 31.23
C GLN A 178 46.87 27.53 31.28
N GLY A 179 47.26 28.76 31.60
CA GLY A 179 48.66 29.20 31.70
C GLY A 179 49.29 29.56 30.35
N ASP A 180 50.52 30.07 30.40
CA ASP A 180 51.19 30.75 29.27
C ASP A 180 51.41 29.85 28.03
N GLN A 181 51.54 28.54 28.24
CA GLN A 181 51.75 27.58 27.15
C GLN A 181 50.44 27.10 26.50
N ALA A 182 49.28 27.45 27.05
CA ALA A 182 48.00 26.95 26.59
C ALA A 182 47.67 27.40 25.17
N ALA A 183 47.86 28.68 24.84
CA ALA A 183 47.53 29.23 23.53
C ALA A 183 48.28 28.52 22.39
N ALA A 184 49.60 28.31 22.56
CA ALA A 184 50.41 27.59 21.57
C ALA A 184 49.98 26.12 21.39
N ARG A 185 49.60 25.44 22.49
CA ARG A 185 49.12 24.05 22.45
C ARG A 185 47.74 23.93 21.80
N ILE A 186 46.85 24.89 22.05
CA ILE A 186 45.54 24.98 21.41
C ILE A 186 45.70 25.17 19.89
N CYS A 187 46.58 26.09 19.47
CA CYS A 187 46.86 26.31 18.04
C CYS A 187 47.39 25.02 17.38
N ALA A 188 48.37 24.35 18.00
CA ALA A 188 48.92 23.10 17.47
C ALA A 188 47.87 21.98 17.39
N ALA A 189 46.92 21.91 18.33
CA ALA A 189 45.82 20.95 18.29
C ALA A 189 44.83 21.26 17.15
N LEU A 190 44.49 22.54 16.94
CA LEU A 190 43.66 22.97 15.81
C LEU A 190 44.32 22.66 14.46
N ASP A 191 45.62 22.93 14.33
CA ASP A 191 46.41 22.59 13.13
C ASP A 191 46.45 21.08 12.90
N HIS A 192 46.57 20.29 13.97
CA HIS A 192 46.55 18.84 13.86
C HIS A 192 45.19 18.33 13.37
N VAL A 193 44.08 18.84 13.89
CA VAL A 193 42.73 18.52 13.38
C VAL A 193 42.59 18.93 11.91
N ALA A 194 43.03 20.15 11.58
CA ALA A 194 43.01 20.68 10.22
C ALA A 194 43.78 19.81 9.24
N SER A 195 44.91 19.22 9.65
CA SER A 195 45.74 18.35 8.83
C SER A 195 45.13 16.97 8.58
N ARG A 196 44.36 16.45 9.54
CA ARG A 196 43.73 15.12 9.43
C ARG A 196 42.46 15.15 8.56
N GLN A 197 41.67 16.21 8.68
CA GLN A 197 40.37 16.37 8.00
C GLN A 197 39.43 15.16 8.18
N GLN A 198 39.45 14.52 9.36
CA GLN A 198 38.61 13.37 9.67
C GLN A 198 37.45 13.71 10.60
N GLU A 199 37.51 14.87 11.24
CA GLU A 199 36.52 15.33 12.20
C GLU A 199 35.55 16.31 11.53
N ASP A 200 34.27 16.15 11.81
CA ASP A 200 33.21 16.96 11.21
C ASP A 200 33.01 18.28 11.96
N VAL A 201 33.38 18.31 13.25
CA VAL A 201 33.24 19.48 14.13
C VAL A 201 34.30 19.43 15.24
N VAL A 202 34.76 20.60 15.67
CA VAL A 202 35.66 20.78 16.81
C VAL A 202 34.89 21.41 17.97
N ILE A 203 35.07 20.87 19.17
CA ILE A 203 34.72 21.55 20.42
C ILE A 203 36.02 22.03 21.07
N LEU A 204 36.16 23.34 21.22
CA LEU A 204 37.18 23.94 22.08
C LEU A 204 36.51 24.28 23.41
N ALA A 205 36.87 23.57 24.48
CA ALA A 205 36.16 23.68 25.74
C ALA A 205 37.07 23.78 26.96
N ARG A 206 36.61 24.59 27.90
CA ARG A 206 37.12 24.66 29.27
C ARG A 206 35.95 24.97 30.21
N GLY A 207 35.98 24.38 31.41
CA GLY A 207 35.04 24.76 32.48
C GLY A 207 35.26 26.20 32.97
N GLY A 208 34.59 26.56 34.06
CA GLY A 208 34.80 27.85 34.72
C GLY A 208 36.23 28.06 35.24
N GLY A 209 36.60 29.32 35.45
CA GLY A 209 37.90 29.75 35.98
C GLY A 209 37.90 31.26 36.23
N SER A 210 38.99 31.80 36.78
CA SER A 210 39.17 33.25 36.83
C SER A 210 39.36 33.83 35.43
N THR A 211 39.24 35.15 35.29
CA THR A 211 39.51 35.84 34.03
C THR A 211 40.95 35.61 33.54
N GLU A 212 41.92 35.50 34.44
CA GLU A 212 43.32 35.21 34.08
C GLU A 212 43.47 33.77 33.57
N ASP A 213 42.75 32.86 34.18
CA ASP A 213 42.71 31.46 33.78
C ASP A 213 42.25 31.33 32.32
N LEU A 214 41.17 32.02 31.95
CA LEU A 214 40.60 31.99 30.60
C LEU A 214 41.38 32.83 29.56
N TRP A 215 42.44 33.53 29.98
CA TRP A 215 43.14 34.49 29.12
C TRP A 215 43.75 33.87 27.87
N CYS A 216 44.17 32.60 27.92
CA CYS A 216 44.75 31.92 26.76
C CYS A 216 43.80 31.82 25.55
N PHE A 217 42.48 31.96 25.76
CA PHE A 217 41.47 32.02 24.69
C PHE A 217 41.28 33.44 24.11
N ASN A 218 41.88 34.45 24.74
CA ASN A 218 41.91 35.83 24.26
C ASN A 218 43.14 36.12 23.40
N GLU A 219 44.05 35.17 23.22
CA GLU A 219 45.24 35.36 22.38
C GLU A 219 44.88 35.45 20.89
N GLU A 220 45.50 36.39 20.18
CA GLU A 220 45.28 36.61 18.74
C GLU A 220 45.58 35.35 17.92
N SER A 221 46.62 34.60 18.31
CA SER A 221 47.02 33.37 17.62
C SER A 221 45.91 32.32 17.63
N VAL A 222 45.18 32.20 18.73
CA VAL A 222 44.07 31.24 18.87
C VAL A 222 42.91 31.65 17.98
N ALA A 223 42.56 32.93 17.96
CA ALA A 223 41.51 33.46 17.10
C ALA A 223 41.78 33.19 15.61
N ARG A 224 43.02 33.44 15.17
CA ARG A 224 43.43 33.18 13.79
C ARG A 224 43.48 31.68 13.48
N ALA A 225 43.96 30.85 14.40
CA ALA A 225 43.98 29.39 14.24
C ALA A 225 42.57 28.81 14.10
N ILE A 226 41.60 29.28 14.90
CA ILE A 226 40.19 28.89 14.80
C ILE A 226 39.65 29.20 13.39
N ARG A 227 39.92 30.41 12.89
CA ARG A 227 39.44 30.84 11.57
C ARG A 227 40.11 30.08 10.42
N ALA A 228 41.39 29.74 10.57
CA ALA A 228 42.17 28.96 9.61
C ALA A 228 41.78 27.47 9.57
N CYS A 229 41.30 26.90 10.68
CA CYS A 229 40.84 25.51 10.75
C CYS A 229 39.72 25.27 9.74
N PRO A 230 39.78 24.27 8.84
CA PRO A 230 38.75 24.02 7.82
C PRO A 230 37.48 23.38 8.40
N VAL A 231 37.56 22.80 9.59
CA VAL A 231 36.46 22.16 10.32
C VAL A 231 35.75 23.20 11.18
N PRO A 232 34.41 23.22 11.27
CA PRO A 232 33.70 24.18 12.10
C PRO A 232 34.07 24.02 13.58
N VAL A 233 34.32 25.15 14.26
CA VAL A 233 34.74 25.19 15.66
C VAL A 233 33.63 25.76 16.53
N VAL A 234 33.20 24.97 17.52
CA VAL A 234 32.27 25.35 18.58
C VAL A 234 33.05 25.62 19.85
N THR A 235 32.85 26.79 20.45
CA THR A 235 33.46 27.12 21.74
C THR A 235 32.51 26.80 22.89
N GLY A 236 33.04 26.27 23.97
CA GLY A 236 32.33 26.01 25.22
C GLY A 236 33.23 26.37 26.40
N ILE A 237 33.55 27.65 26.52
CA ILE A 237 34.54 28.19 27.46
C ILE A 237 33.82 28.95 28.57
N GLY A 238 34.03 28.55 29.83
CA GLY A 238 33.47 29.26 30.99
C GLY A 238 31.97 29.07 31.16
N HIS A 239 31.29 30.17 31.52
CA HIS A 239 29.84 30.27 31.74
C HIS A 239 29.19 31.33 30.83
N GLU A 240 27.88 31.53 30.99
CA GLU A 240 27.07 32.43 30.16
C GLU A 240 27.60 33.87 30.06
N ILE A 241 28.22 34.39 31.12
CA ILE A 241 28.77 35.75 31.19
C ILE A 241 30.21 35.86 30.69
N ASP A 242 30.90 34.74 30.49
CA ASP A 242 32.30 34.72 30.07
C ASP A 242 32.34 34.84 28.54
N PHE A 243 33.01 35.88 28.04
CA PHE A 243 33.21 36.09 26.61
C PHE A 243 34.70 36.18 26.31
N THR A 244 35.15 35.37 25.37
CA THR A 244 36.54 35.32 24.92
C THR A 244 36.66 35.66 23.44
N ILE A 245 37.85 36.06 22.99
CA ILE A 245 38.11 36.30 21.56
C ILE A 245 37.87 35.03 20.74
N ALA A 246 38.21 33.86 21.28
CA ALA A 246 37.91 32.57 20.67
C ALA A 246 36.41 32.39 20.38
N ASP A 247 35.52 32.85 21.25
CA ASP A 247 34.05 32.77 21.03
C ASP A 247 33.59 33.61 19.85
N PHE A 248 34.22 34.76 19.61
CA PHE A 248 33.91 35.61 18.46
C PHE A 248 34.43 35.01 17.15
N ALA A 249 35.63 34.41 17.19
CA ALA A 249 36.25 33.74 16.05
C ALA A 249 35.59 32.39 15.69
N GLY A 250 35.03 31.71 16.69
CA GLY A 250 34.33 30.43 16.54
C GLY A 250 33.09 30.53 15.66
N ASP A 251 32.73 29.40 15.05
CA ASP A 251 31.56 29.29 14.20
C ASP A 251 30.26 29.25 15.03
N LEU A 252 30.32 28.70 16.24
CA LEU A 252 29.26 28.79 17.24
C LEU A 252 29.81 28.95 18.66
N ARG A 253 29.26 29.89 19.42
CA ARG A 253 29.50 29.99 20.87
C ARG A 253 28.44 29.20 21.64
N ALA A 254 28.87 28.39 22.58
CA ALA A 254 28.04 27.81 23.62
C ALA A 254 28.50 28.29 25.01
N ALA A 255 27.54 28.50 25.91
CA ALA A 255 27.81 29.06 27.24
C ALA A 255 28.62 28.12 28.16
N THR A 256 28.63 26.82 27.88
CA THR A 256 29.33 25.80 28.70
C THR A 256 29.81 24.65 27.83
N PRO A 257 30.78 23.83 28.29
CA PRO A 257 31.16 22.58 27.62
C PRO A 257 29.97 21.66 27.32
N THR A 258 29.02 21.56 28.26
CA THR A 258 27.77 20.80 28.10
C THR A 258 26.94 21.36 26.95
N ALA A 259 26.70 22.67 26.93
CA ALA A 259 25.94 23.32 25.87
C ALA A 259 26.62 23.17 24.49
N ALA A 260 27.95 23.17 24.43
CA ALA A 260 28.69 22.92 23.19
C ALA A 260 28.41 21.50 22.67
N ALA A 261 28.42 20.49 23.55
CA ALA A 261 28.06 19.13 23.21
C ALA A 261 26.60 18.99 22.76
N GLU A 262 25.67 19.71 23.39
CA GLU A 262 24.25 19.72 22.99
C GLU A 262 24.05 20.36 21.62
N ALA A 263 24.74 21.46 21.33
CA ALA A 263 24.63 22.18 20.06
C ALA A 263 25.06 21.36 18.84
N ILE A 264 26.07 20.48 19.01
CA ILE A 264 26.56 19.63 17.92
C ILE A 264 25.84 18.27 17.85
N SER A 265 25.03 17.90 18.85
CA SER A 265 24.43 16.56 18.94
C SER A 265 22.93 16.56 18.70
N PRO A 266 22.44 15.78 17.71
CA PRO A 266 21.02 15.51 17.55
C PRO A 266 20.42 14.89 18.83
N ASP A 267 19.12 15.12 19.07
CA ASP A 267 18.45 14.55 20.23
C ASP A 267 18.00 13.10 19.96
N ARG A 268 18.56 12.13 20.67
CA ARG A 268 18.09 10.74 20.64
C ARG A 268 16.59 10.62 20.93
N ALA A 269 16.03 11.43 21.83
CA ALA A 269 14.62 11.35 22.19
C ALA A 269 13.71 11.73 21.02
N GLU A 270 14.17 12.58 20.11
CA GLU A 270 13.45 12.97 18.89
C GLU A 270 13.54 11.90 17.81
N TRP A 271 14.72 11.30 17.63
CA TRP A 271 15.00 10.39 16.50
C TRP A 271 14.67 8.93 16.78
N LEU A 272 14.83 8.46 18.01
CA LEU A 272 14.57 7.06 18.35
C LEU A 272 13.13 6.63 18.05
N PRO A 273 12.08 7.43 18.35
CA PRO A 273 10.71 7.09 17.97
C PRO A 273 10.53 6.96 16.45
N GLN A 274 11.18 7.82 15.67
CA GLN A 274 11.10 7.79 14.20
C GLN A 274 11.74 6.51 13.64
N VAL A 275 12.95 6.16 14.11
CA VAL A 275 13.64 4.92 13.73
C VAL A 275 12.82 3.69 14.13
N GLN A 276 12.24 3.69 15.32
CA GLN A 276 11.37 2.59 15.77
C GLN A 276 10.09 2.48 14.94
N ALA A 277 9.48 3.61 14.53
CA ALA A 277 8.32 3.61 13.64
C ALA A 277 8.67 3.02 12.27
N GLN A 278 9.80 3.43 11.68
CA GLN A 278 10.29 2.88 10.41
C GLN A 278 10.59 1.37 10.52
N ARG A 279 11.21 0.93 11.62
CA ARG A 279 11.43 -0.51 11.89
C ARG A 279 10.12 -1.29 11.93
N ARG A 280 9.11 -0.80 12.67
CA ARG A 280 7.78 -1.44 12.76
C ARG A 280 7.09 -1.48 11.40
N GLN A 281 7.24 -0.44 10.59
CA GLN A 281 6.70 -0.42 9.22
C GLN A 281 7.36 -1.48 8.33
N LEU A 282 8.69 -1.60 8.40
CA LEU A 282 9.44 -2.63 7.68
C LEU A 282 9.01 -4.04 8.10
N GLU A 283 8.96 -4.32 9.40
CA GLU A 283 8.50 -5.60 9.95
C GLU A 283 7.10 -5.97 9.43
N ARG A 284 6.16 -5.01 9.46
CA ARG A 284 4.80 -5.22 8.93
C ARG A 284 4.77 -5.47 7.44
N SER A 285 5.65 -4.81 6.67
CA SER A 285 5.75 -5.00 5.22
C SER A 285 6.25 -6.40 4.90
N VAL A 286 7.34 -6.84 5.55
CA VAL A 286 7.90 -8.18 5.39
C VAL A 286 6.88 -9.25 5.76
N GLN A 287 6.16 -9.09 6.89
CA GLN A 287 5.12 -10.02 7.30
C GLN A 287 3.93 -10.08 6.32
N ARG A 288 3.60 -8.97 5.64
CA ARG A 288 2.57 -8.98 4.59
C ARG A 288 3.05 -9.76 3.38
N THR A 289 4.25 -9.45 2.88
CA THR A 289 4.84 -10.16 1.73
C THR A 289 4.94 -11.66 1.97
N LEU A 290 5.36 -12.08 3.16
CA LEU A 290 5.42 -13.50 3.52
C LEU A 290 4.02 -14.14 3.56
N ARG A 291 3.02 -13.47 4.15
CA ARG A 291 1.64 -13.97 4.18
C ARG A 291 1.05 -14.12 2.78
N ASP A 292 1.25 -13.12 1.92
CA ASP A 292 0.75 -13.15 0.54
C ASP A 292 1.42 -14.27 -0.26
N ALA A 293 2.72 -14.48 -0.07
CA ALA A 293 3.46 -15.57 -0.69
C ALA A 293 2.96 -16.95 -0.22
N THR A 294 2.73 -17.12 1.08
CA THR A 294 2.18 -18.37 1.64
C THR A 294 0.76 -18.64 1.14
N GLN A 295 -0.12 -17.65 1.13
CA GLN A 295 -1.48 -17.79 0.58
C GLN A 295 -1.46 -18.15 -0.91
N ARG A 296 -0.55 -17.54 -1.68
CA ARG A 296 -0.36 -17.86 -3.09
C ARG A 296 0.12 -19.30 -3.27
N LEU A 297 1.03 -19.77 -2.42
CA LEU A 297 1.49 -21.16 -2.42
C LEU A 297 0.34 -22.12 -2.10
N ASP A 298 -0.45 -21.84 -1.07
CA ASP A 298 -1.61 -22.66 -0.69
C ASP A 298 -2.65 -22.73 -1.82
N TYR A 299 -2.96 -21.59 -2.45
CA TYR A 299 -3.84 -21.53 -3.61
C TYR A 299 -3.31 -22.35 -4.79
N LEU A 300 -2.02 -22.21 -5.12
CA LEU A 300 -1.40 -23.01 -6.20
C LEU A 300 -1.38 -24.50 -5.87
N ARG A 301 -1.15 -24.85 -4.60
CA ARG A 301 -1.19 -26.23 -4.10
C ARG A 301 -2.57 -26.85 -4.25
N LEU A 302 -3.64 -26.10 -3.98
CA LEU A 302 -5.02 -26.54 -4.21
C LEU A 302 -5.36 -26.73 -5.70
N ARG A 303 -4.71 -25.99 -6.60
CA ARG A 303 -4.88 -26.15 -8.05
C ARG A 303 -4.15 -27.37 -8.62
N LEU A 304 -3.23 -27.97 -7.88
CA LEU A 304 -2.62 -29.24 -8.26
C LEU A 304 -3.68 -30.33 -8.11
N ARG A 305 -4.40 -30.62 -9.20
CA ARG A 305 -5.32 -31.75 -9.25
C ARG A 305 -4.57 -33.02 -8.89
N HIS A 306 -5.11 -33.78 -7.94
CA HIS A 306 -4.52 -35.04 -7.52
C HIS A 306 -4.42 -35.96 -8.76
N PRO A 307 -3.26 -36.60 -9.03
CA PRO A 307 -3.08 -37.48 -10.19
C PRO A 307 -4.17 -38.57 -10.28
N GLY A 308 -4.61 -39.08 -9.12
CA GLY A 308 -5.71 -40.04 -9.02
C GLY A 308 -7.05 -39.53 -9.54
N GLU A 309 -7.38 -38.24 -9.38
CA GLU A 309 -8.62 -37.67 -9.95
C GLU A 309 -8.54 -37.56 -11.46
N ARG A 310 -7.39 -37.12 -12.00
CA ARG A 310 -7.16 -37.10 -13.46
C ARG A 310 -7.27 -38.50 -14.08
N LEU A 311 -6.76 -39.53 -13.39
CA LEU A 311 -6.89 -40.92 -13.80
C LEU A 311 -8.34 -41.41 -13.73
N LYS A 312 -9.09 -41.06 -12.68
CA LYS A 312 -10.52 -41.39 -12.57
C LYS A 312 -11.36 -40.75 -13.68
N ASP A 313 -11.12 -39.48 -13.98
CA ASP A 313 -11.80 -38.77 -15.09
C ASP A 313 -11.48 -39.43 -16.44
N ALA A 314 -10.21 -39.77 -16.67
CA ALA A 314 -9.78 -40.45 -17.89
C ALA A 314 -10.41 -41.85 -18.02
N ASP A 315 -10.45 -42.62 -16.93
CA ASP A 315 -11.09 -43.93 -16.89
C ASP A 315 -12.61 -43.86 -17.10
N HIS A 316 -13.28 -42.86 -16.52
CA HIS A 316 -14.70 -42.62 -16.76
C HIS A 316 -14.98 -42.28 -18.23
N ARG A 317 -14.18 -41.38 -18.84
CA ARG A 317 -14.28 -41.06 -20.28
C ARG A 317 -14.06 -42.29 -21.16
N LEU A 318 -13.07 -43.13 -20.82
CA LEU A 318 -12.81 -44.38 -21.53
C LEU A 318 -13.99 -45.35 -21.43
N ARG A 319 -14.60 -45.49 -20.24
CA ARG A 319 -15.80 -46.33 -20.05
C ARG A 319 -16.99 -45.83 -20.85
N MET A 320 -17.24 -44.52 -20.86
CA MET A 320 -18.32 -43.92 -21.66
C MET A 320 -18.08 -44.15 -23.15
N ALA A 321 -16.88 -43.90 -23.66
CA ALA A 321 -16.53 -44.13 -25.06
C ALA A 321 -16.68 -45.62 -25.47
N ARG A 322 -16.25 -46.55 -24.60
CA ARG A 322 -16.45 -48.00 -24.79
C ARG A 322 -17.93 -48.37 -24.84
N GLY A 323 -18.75 -47.79 -23.97
CA GLY A 323 -20.20 -47.98 -23.95
C GLY A 323 -20.86 -47.51 -25.25
N SER A 324 -20.54 -46.29 -25.68
CA SER A 324 -21.05 -45.73 -26.94
C SER A 324 -20.64 -46.55 -28.16
N LEU A 325 -19.39 -47.02 -28.22
CA LEU A 325 -18.92 -47.90 -29.30
C LEU A 325 -19.70 -49.22 -29.34
N ARG A 326 -19.90 -49.87 -28.19
CA ARG A 326 -20.68 -51.12 -28.11
C ARG A 326 -22.12 -50.93 -28.58
N GLN A 327 -22.77 -49.85 -28.15
CA GLN A 327 -24.13 -49.54 -28.61
C GLN A 327 -24.19 -49.26 -30.11
N ALA A 328 -23.22 -48.53 -30.66
CA ALA A 328 -23.17 -48.27 -32.09
C ALA A 328 -23.01 -49.56 -32.91
N LEU A 329 -22.11 -50.45 -32.47
CA LEU A 329 -21.92 -51.77 -33.09
C LEU A 329 -23.19 -52.63 -33.01
N GLN A 330 -23.86 -52.67 -31.85
CA GLN A 330 -25.12 -53.41 -31.68
C GLN A 330 -26.23 -52.88 -32.59
N ARG A 331 -26.38 -51.55 -32.70
CA ARG A 331 -27.37 -50.93 -33.60
C ARG A 331 -27.06 -51.24 -35.06
N GLN A 332 -25.79 -51.21 -35.45
CA GLN A 332 -25.36 -51.54 -36.81
C GLN A 332 -25.64 -53.01 -37.13
N GLN A 333 -25.34 -53.93 -36.21
CA GLN A 333 -25.62 -55.34 -36.35
C GLN A 333 -27.13 -55.60 -36.48
N ALA A 334 -27.95 -55.01 -35.61
CA ALA A 334 -29.41 -55.13 -35.70
C ALA A 334 -29.98 -54.57 -37.01
N ALA A 335 -29.40 -53.48 -37.55
CA ALA A 335 -29.79 -52.94 -38.84
C ALA A 335 -29.44 -53.89 -40.00
N TRP A 336 -28.28 -54.55 -39.93
CA TRP A 336 -27.88 -55.56 -40.93
C TRP A 336 -28.77 -56.81 -40.85
N ASP A 337 -29.08 -57.30 -39.65
CA ASP A 337 -29.99 -58.43 -39.45
C ASP A 337 -31.40 -58.11 -39.96
N GLY A 338 -31.93 -56.92 -39.64
CA GLY A 338 -33.22 -56.46 -40.16
C GLY A 338 -33.23 -56.35 -41.69
N ARG A 339 -32.16 -55.82 -42.30
CA ARG A 339 -32.02 -55.76 -43.75
C ARG A 339 -31.99 -57.16 -44.37
N LEU A 340 -31.27 -58.09 -43.75
CA LEU A 340 -31.20 -59.48 -44.21
C LEU A 340 -32.57 -60.16 -44.15
N GLN A 341 -33.30 -60.01 -43.04
CA GLN A 341 -34.66 -60.54 -42.89
C GLN A 341 -35.62 -59.98 -43.95
N VAL A 342 -35.59 -58.67 -44.23
CA VAL A 342 -36.41 -58.07 -45.29
C VAL A 342 -36.05 -58.63 -46.67
N LEU A 343 -34.76 -58.77 -46.98
CA LEU A 343 -34.31 -59.33 -48.26
C LEU A 343 -34.70 -60.81 -48.39
N GLN A 344 -34.59 -61.60 -47.32
CA GLN A 344 -35.05 -62.99 -47.29
C GLN A 344 -36.57 -63.09 -47.50
N ALA A 345 -37.36 -62.26 -46.82
CA ALA A 345 -38.81 -62.23 -47.01
C ALA A 345 -39.22 -61.81 -48.42
N ARG A 346 -38.52 -60.84 -49.03
CA ARG A 346 -38.72 -60.47 -50.44
C ARG A 346 -38.41 -61.62 -51.39
N ARG A 347 -37.29 -62.32 -51.19
CA ARG A 347 -36.93 -63.50 -51.97
C ARG A 347 -38.02 -64.58 -51.91
N MET A 348 -38.53 -64.87 -50.71
CA MET A 348 -39.61 -65.86 -50.54
C MET A 348 -40.92 -65.43 -51.21
N ARG A 349 -41.32 -64.16 -51.08
CA ARG A 349 -42.55 -63.64 -51.71
C ARG A 349 -42.47 -63.54 -53.24
N GLN A 350 -41.28 -63.36 -53.79
CA GLN A 350 -41.04 -63.31 -55.22
C GLN A 350 -40.68 -64.69 -55.80
N ASP A 351 -40.81 -65.78 -55.04
CA ASP A 351 -40.57 -67.12 -55.55
C ASP A 351 -41.59 -67.44 -56.66
N PRO A 352 -41.14 -67.55 -57.93
CA PRO A 352 -42.04 -67.77 -59.06
C PRO A 352 -42.77 -69.12 -58.94
N ARG A 353 -42.21 -70.09 -58.21
CA ARG A 353 -42.78 -71.43 -58.08
C ARG A 353 -44.14 -71.41 -57.37
N GLN A 354 -44.23 -70.70 -56.24
CA GLN A 354 -45.50 -70.59 -55.50
C GLN A 354 -46.59 -69.86 -56.30
N ARG A 355 -46.21 -68.79 -57.01
CA ARG A 355 -47.14 -68.07 -57.88
C ARG A 355 -47.61 -68.92 -59.06
N LEU A 356 -46.71 -69.70 -59.66
CA LEU A 356 -47.04 -70.61 -60.76
C LEU A 356 -47.95 -71.75 -60.29
N GLU A 357 -47.68 -72.36 -59.14
CA GLU A 357 -48.53 -73.40 -58.54
C GLU A 357 -49.96 -72.88 -58.30
N HIS A 358 -50.09 -71.72 -57.66
CA HIS A 358 -51.40 -71.11 -57.41
C HIS A 358 -52.15 -70.79 -58.71
N LEU A 359 -51.48 -70.19 -59.71
CA LEU A 359 -52.10 -69.92 -61.01
C LEU A 359 -52.52 -71.20 -61.74
N HIS A 360 -51.74 -72.27 -61.62
CA HIS A 360 -52.06 -73.56 -62.23
C HIS A 360 -53.29 -74.21 -61.60
N GLU A 361 -53.40 -74.18 -60.27
CA GLU A 361 -54.60 -74.64 -59.55
C GLU A 361 -55.83 -73.80 -59.90
N THR A 362 -55.68 -72.47 -59.96
CA THR A 362 -56.77 -71.55 -60.31
C THR A 362 -57.27 -71.81 -61.74
N LEU A 363 -56.35 -72.02 -62.69
CA LEU A 363 -56.69 -72.33 -64.09
C LEU A 363 -57.40 -73.69 -64.20
N LYS A 364 -56.96 -74.69 -63.42
CA LYS A 364 -57.63 -76.00 -63.35
C LYS A 364 -59.06 -75.88 -62.83
N ALA A 365 -59.28 -75.08 -61.77
CA ALA A 365 -60.60 -74.83 -61.20
C ALA A 365 -61.52 -74.04 -62.15
N TRP A 366 -60.99 -73.02 -62.83
CA TRP A 366 -61.78 -72.28 -63.84
C TRP A 366 -62.13 -73.14 -65.05
N ARG A 367 -61.22 -74.02 -65.47
CA ARG A 367 -61.49 -74.96 -66.56
C ARG A 367 -62.60 -75.95 -66.20
N SER A 368 -62.59 -76.51 -65.00
CA SER A 368 -63.65 -77.42 -64.56
C SER A 368 -64.99 -76.69 -64.40
N ALA A 369 -64.99 -75.48 -63.85
CA ALA A 369 -66.20 -74.65 -63.72
C ALA A 369 -66.79 -74.28 -65.09
N LEU A 370 -65.95 -73.95 -66.08
CA LEU A 370 -66.38 -73.65 -67.43
C LEU A 370 -67.04 -74.85 -68.11
N LEU A 371 -66.40 -76.03 -68.04
CA LEU A 371 -66.94 -77.25 -68.62
C LEU A 371 -68.32 -77.59 -68.02
N LEU A 372 -68.44 -77.51 -66.70
CA LEU A 372 -69.70 -77.78 -66.01
C LEU A 372 -70.81 -76.76 -66.39
N ALA A 373 -70.45 -75.49 -66.58
CA ALA A 373 -71.38 -74.46 -67.03
C ALA A 373 -71.82 -74.67 -68.49
N MET A 374 -70.91 -75.13 -69.36
CA MET A 374 -71.21 -75.48 -70.75
C MET A 374 -72.18 -76.67 -70.82
N ASP A 375 -71.91 -77.75 -70.10
CA ASP A 375 -72.77 -78.93 -70.06
C ASP A 375 -74.18 -78.60 -69.57
N LYS A 376 -74.28 -77.81 -68.49
CA LYS A 376 -75.57 -77.36 -67.96
C LYS A 376 -76.37 -76.53 -68.97
N ARG A 377 -75.69 -75.68 -69.76
CA ARG A 377 -76.32 -74.83 -70.77
C ARG A 377 -76.80 -75.63 -71.98
N LEU A 378 -76.00 -76.60 -72.42
CA LEU A 378 -76.37 -77.55 -73.49
C LEU A 378 -77.60 -78.38 -73.08
N ALA A 379 -77.57 -79.00 -71.89
CA ALA A 379 -78.70 -79.80 -71.40
C ALA A 379 -80.00 -78.98 -71.26
N SER A 380 -79.90 -77.73 -70.80
CA SER A 380 -81.05 -76.83 -70.73
C SER A 380 -81.61 -76.49 -72.12
N ALA A 381 -80.74 -76.28 -73.11
CA ALA A 381 -81.16 -76.00 -74.49
C ALA A 381 -81.84 -77.21 -75.14
N GLU A 382 -81.29 -78.41 -74.97
CA GLU A 382 -81.89 -79.67 -75.44
C GLU A 382 -83.29 -79.91 -74.84
N THR A 383 -83.42 -79.71 -73.53
CA THR A 383 -84.70 -79.84 -72.84
C THR A 383 -85.74 -78.85 -73.38
N GLN A 384 -85.32 -77.62 -73.67
CA GLN A 384 -86.20 -76.59 -74.23
C GLN A 384 -86.64 -76.93 -75.66
N GLN A 385 -85.72 -77.44 -76.49
CA GLN A 385 -86.02 -77.92 -77.84
C GLN A 385 -87.05 -79.07 -77.79
N GLN A 386 -86.85 -80.06 -76.93
CA GLN A 386 -87.76 -81.20 -76.81
C GLN A 386 -89.19 -80.76 -76.42
N ARG A 387 -89.32 -79.78 -75.51
CA ARG A 387 -90.63 -79.20 -75.15
C ARG A 387 -91.31 -78.53 -76.33
N GLN A 388 -90.58 -77.78 -77.15
CA GLN A 388 -91.13 -77.12 -78.33
C GLN A 388 -91.60 -78.13 -79.39
N VAL A 389 -90.84 -79.21 -79.60
CA VAL A 389 -91.23 -80.30 -80.53
C VAL A 389 -92.49 -81.02 -80.05
N ALA A 390 -92.63 -81.29 -78.76
CA ALA A 390 -93.81 -81.93 -78.20
C ALA A 390 -95.07 -81.05 -78.34
N ALA A 391 -94.94 -79.74 -78.15
CA ALA A 391 -96.04 -78.78 -78.31
C ALA A 391 -96.56 -78.74 -79.77
N LEU A 392 -95.66 -78.81 -80.75
CA LEU A 392 -96.03 -78.84 -82.18
C LEU A 392 -96.85 -80.10 -82.55
N ARG A 393 -96.56 -81.25 -81.95
CA ARG A 393 -97.26 -82.52 -82.25
C ARG A 393 -98.71 -82.57 -81.75
N LEU A 394 -99.06 -81.80 -80.73
CA LEU A 394 -100.41 -81.78 -80.15
C LEU A 394 -101.44 -81.01 -81.02
N LEU A 395 -100.96 -80.22 -81.98
CA LEU A 395 -101.80 -79.36 -82.84
C LEU A 395 -102.14 -80.00 -84.20
N ASP A 396 -101.79 -81.27 -84.44
CA ASP A 396 -102.02 -81.95 -85.72
C ASP A 396 -103.44 -82.58 -85.83
N PRO A 397 -104.32 -82.09 -86.72
CA PRO A 397 -105.69 -82.59 -86.88
C PRO A 397 -105.81 -84.04 -87.39
N LEU A 398 -104.78 -84.58 -88.05
CA LEU A 398 -104.79 -85.95 -88.57
C LEU A 398 -104.74 -87.01 -87.46
N ALA A 399 -104.19 -86.66 -86.30
CA ALA A 399 -104.07 -87.56 -85.15
C ALA A 399 -105.45 -87.95 -84.55
N VAL A 400 -106.48 -87.13 -84.76
CA VAL A 400 -107.85 -87.40 -84.27
C VAL A 400 -108.53 -88.48 -85.13
N LEU A 401 -108.31 -88.47 -86.44
CA LEU A 401 -108.88 -89.47 -87.36
C LEU A 401 -108.25 -90.86 -87.17
N GLN A 402 -106.95 -90.94 -86.85
CA GLN A 402 -106.25 -92.21 -86.59
C GLN A 402 -106.74 -92.95 -85.34
N ARG A 403 -107.47 -92.29 -84.43
CA ARG A 403 -108.05 -92.90 -83.23
C ARG A 403 -109.38 -93.63 -83.46
N GLY A 404 -109.78 -93.82 -84.72
CA GLY A 404 -110.97 -94.60 -85.09
C GLY A 404 -112.27 -93.79 -85.14
N PHE A 405 -112.20 -92.46 -85.08
CA PHE A 405 -113.34 -91.58 -85.29
C PHE A 405 -113.52 -91.27 -86.78
N ALA A 406 -114.76 -91.31 -87.26
CA ALA A 406 -115.10 -90.95 -88.63
C ALA A 406 -115.83 -89.59 -88.66
N VAL A 407 -115.56 -88.78 -89.69
CA VAL A 407 -116.32 -87.55 -89.95
C VAL A 407 -117.41 -87.87 -90.96
N LEU A 408 -118.66 -87.77 -90.53
CA LEU A 408 -119.85 -88.00 -91.36
C LEU A 408 -120.25 -86.72 -92.08
N ARG A 409 -120.54 -86.78 -93.38
CA ARG A 409 -121.00 -85.65 -94.20
C ARG A 409 -122.27 -86.02 -94.99
N ASP A 410 -123.16 -85.05 -95.15
CA ASP A 410 -124.38 -85.18 -95.97
C ASP A 410 -124.08 -85.02 -97.49
N GLU A 411 -125.13 -85.15 -98.32
CA GLU A 411 -125.04 -84.99 -99.78
C GLU A 411 -124.50 -83.62 -100.23
N SER A 412 -124.63 -82.57 -99.40
CA SER A 412 -124.09 -81.24 -99.65
C SER A 412 -122.63 -81.07 -99.20
N GLY A 413 -122.02 -82.13 -98.66
CA GLY A 413 -120.65 -82.15 -98.15
C GLY A 413 -120.49 -81.57 -96.74
N LYS A 414 -121.60 -81.29 -96.04
CA LYS A 414 -121.62 -80.66 -94.71
C LYS A 414 -121.58 -81.71 -93.61
N VAL A 415 -120.81 -81.45 -92.55
CA VAL A 415 -120.58 -82.43 -91.47
C VAL A 415 -121.86 -82.61 -90.65
N VAL A 416 -122.25 -83.88 -90.48
CA VAL A 416 -123.46 -84.29 -89.75
C VAL A 416 -123.09 -84.47 -88.29
N PHE A 417 -123.67 -83.64 -87.42
CA PHE A 417 -123.45 -83.71 -85.96
C PHE A 417 -124.62 -84.32 -85.19
N LYS A 418 -125.80 -84.45 -85.81
CA LYS A 418 -127.03 -84.92 -85.16
C LYS A 418 -127.83 -85.83 -86.09
N SER A 419 -128.36 -86.93 -85.58
CA SER A 419 -129.15 -87.92 -86.33
C SER A 419 -130.37 -87.33 -87.05
N ALA A 420 -131.00 -86.30 -86.48
CA ALA A 420 -132.17 -85.62 -87.08
C ALA A 420 -131.92 -84.92 -88.42
N SER A 421 -130.66 -84.66 -88.78
CA SER A 421 -130.29 -83.83 -89.93
C SER A 421 -130.15 -84.56 -91.28
N VAL A 422 -130.39 -85.87 -91.32
CA VAL A 422 -130.31 -86.71 -92.54
C VAL A 422 -131.58 -87.53 -92.64
N ALA A 423 -132.19 -87.74 -93.82
CA ALA A 423 -133.41 -88.55 -93.97
C ALA A 423 -133.15 -90.07 -94.01
N VAL A 424 -134.17 -90.91 -93.71
CA VAL A 424 -134.07 -92.37 -93.89
C VAL A 424 -134.01 -92.66 -95.40
N HIS A 425 -133.09 -93.53 -95.83
CA HIS A 425 -132.69 -93.81 -97.21
C HIS A 425 -131.88 -92.73 -97.93
N ALA A 426 -131.39 -91.70 -97.23
CA ALA A 426 -130.45 -90.74 -97.82
C ALA A 426 -129.01 -91.27 -97.78
N PRO A 427 -128.21 -91.10 -98.86
CA PRO A 427 -126.79 -91.39 -98.84
C PRO A 427 -126.01 -90.35 -98.02
N ILE A 428 -125.04 -90.84 -97.24
CA ILE A 428 -124.09 -90.07 -96.44
C ILE A 428 -122.66 -90.57 -96.70
N SER A 429 -121.65 -89.73 -96.48
CA SER A 429 -120.24 -90.12 -96.62
C SER A 429 -119.51 -90.10 -95.28
N ALA A 430 -118.81 -91.18 -94.95
CA ALA A 430 -117.98 -91.30 -93.77
C ALA A 430 -116.50 -91.23 -94.15
N THR A 431 -115.79 -90.19 -93.69
CA THR A 431 -114.34 -90.03 -93.91
C THR A 431 -113.57 -90.57 -92.71
N LEU A 432 -112.72 -91.56 -92.95
CA LEU A 432 -111.89 -92.23 -91.94
C LEU A 432 -110.44 -91.73 -92.01
N ALA A 433 -109.56 -92.24 -91.12
CA ALA A 433 -108.12 -92.00 -91.19
C ALA A 433 -107.52 -92.25 -92.59
N GLN A 434 -108.08 -93.23 -93.29
CA GLN A 434 -107.76 -93.52 -94.69
C GLN A 434 -109.05 -93.93 -95.41
N GLY A 435 -109.39 -93.17 -96.46
CA GLY A 435 -110.53 -93.46 -97.33
C GLY A 435 -111.87 -92.87 -96.88
N THR A 436 -112.82 -92.97 -97.81
CA THR A 436 -114.21 -92.48 -97.66
C THR A 436 -115.17 -93.60 -98.01
N LEU A 437 -116.13 -93.85 -97.13
CA LEU A 437 -117.22 -94.80 -97.37
C LEU A 437 -118.49 -94.04 -97.73
N LEU A 438 -119.21 -94.51 -98.75
CA LEU A 438 -120.58 -94.09 -99.01
C LEU A 438 -121.51 -95.04 -98.24
N CYS A 439 -122.36 -94.48 -97.40
CA CYS A 439 -123.25 -95.21 -96.50
C CYS A 439 -124.68 -94.73 -96.73
N GLU A 440 -125.67 -95.59 -96.52
CA GLU A 440 -127.08 -95.22 -96.59
C GLU A 440 -127.70 -95.33 -95.20
N VAL A 441 -128.58 -94.40 -94.83
CA VAL A 441 -129.24 -94.42 -93.52
C VAL A 441 -130.42 -95.38 -93.53
N LEU A 442 -130.22 -96.58 -92.96
CA LEU A 442 -131.21 -97.66 -92.99
C LEU A 442 -132.30 -97.53 -91.92
N GLU A 443 -131.95 -97.06 -90.73
CA GLU A 443 -132.86 -96.92 -89.60
C GLU A 443 -132.44 -95.72 -88.76
N LYS A 444 -133.42 -94.98 -88.24
CA LYS A 444 -133.19 -93.96 -87.23
C LYS A 444 -133.80 -94.45 -85.94
N ASN A 445 -132.93 -94.77 -84.99
CA ASN A 445 -133.33 -94.83 -83.60
C ASN A 445 -132.94 -93.50 -82.98
N ASP A 446 -133.92 -92.85 -82.35
CA ASP A 446 -133.69 -91.65 -81.56
C ASP A 446 -132.85 -91.95 -80.32
#